data_AF-A0A356MQD8-F1
#
_entry.id   AF-A0A356MQD8-F1
#
_cell.length_a   1.000
_cell.length_b   1.000
_cell.length_c   1.000
_cell.angle_alpha   90.00
_cell.angle_beta   90.00
_cell.angle_gamma   90.00
#
_symmetry.space_group_name_H-M   'P 1'
#
loop_
_entity.id
_entity.type
_entity.pdbx_description
1 polymer ?
#
loop_
_entity_poly.entity_id
_entity_poly.type
_entity_poly.pdbx_seq_one_letter_code
_entity_poly.pdbx_strand_id
1 'polypeptide(L)'
;MFKSKAKTKRKAKPAHKAKKAVKPGRFKLFFQSTKKWFGDPRVQAVHGVLILAGSIFMVIALISGLFTGASDYALVSEGVAKSPSGVGREPFHNWLGGSGAHFAFWLGRQGFGLGALAFPVLLGRWSWSLITQRQFGSRWTPLFYGLFWLVFTPWVSGYAATLTDNWGNSTWDHWIGATGQFTTDLGLLYLGTMGSGLAIGTVILAIAAYRMQPFLNNLPQITLKGVRNWFVSEDSEGAVWSQNQAESEESQPDFGIKSDGEIPSTSDDDTDAILDDLLDEVDEEEDTSHADAPIQSSALVTELELTPANEGPDSVGDDGIAFAVKQVDEETQLSVDEIDKKVQDFGEYDPTLDLSRYELPNIESLVQHGDGKVKVTEAELDANKTRIIETLRNFSIEVSSITAEVGPTVTLYEIVP
;
A
#
# COMPACT_ATOMS: atom_id res chain seq x y z
N MET A 1 45.73 -60.63 -71.50
CA MET A 1 45.20 -59.87 -70.35
C MET A 1 45.04 -58.41 -70.73
N PHE A 2 43.81 -57.97 -71.04
CA PHE A 2 43.50 -56.55 -71.23
C PHE A 2 42.17 -56.26 -70.50
N LYS A 3 42.24 -55.43 -69.45
CA LYS A 3 41.09 -55.00 -68.65
C LYS A 3 40.28 -53.97 -69.45
N SER A 4 39.03 -54.32 -69.80
CA SER A 4 38.02 -53.42 -70.34
C SER A 4 37.50 -52.47 -69.24
N LYS A 5 37.62 -51.16 -69.48
CA LYS A 5 37.10 -50.09 -68.60
C LYS A 5 35.60 -49.91 -68.85
N ALA A 6 34.80 -50.09 -67.79
CA ALA A 6 33.36 -49.85 -67.79
C ALA A 6 33.04 -48.35 -68.02
N LYS A 7 32.17 -48.08 -69.01
CA LYS A 7 31.59 -46.75 -69.27
C LYS A 7 30.40 -46.50 -68.33
N THR A 8 30.57 -45.62 -67.36
CA THR A 8 29.48 -45.14 -66.49
C THR A 8 28.62 -44.13 -67.26
N LYS A 9 27.33 -44.44 -67.45
CA LYS A 9 26.33 -43.55 -68.07
C LYS A 9 26.17 -42.26 -67.24
N ARG A 10 26.41 -41.10 -67.86
CA ARG A 10 26.03 -39.78 -67.33
C ARG A 10 24.50 -39.70 -67.19
N LYS A 11 24.00 -39.54 -65.96
CA LYS A 11 22.61 -39.14 -65.69
C LYS A 11 22.44 -37.67 -66.08
N ALA A 12 21.50 -37.39 -66.98
CA ALA A 12 21.06 -36.04 -67.29
C ALA A 12 20.30 -35.46 -66.08
N LYS A 13 20.67 -34.25 -65.63
CA LYS A 13 19.91 -33.48 -64.64
C LYS A 13 18.58 -33.03 -65.26
N PRO A 14 17.44 -33.12 -64.56
CA PRO A 14 16.19 -32.55 -65.06
C PRO A 14 16.26 -31.02 -65.03
N ALA A 15 15.75 -30.38 -66.07
CA ALA A 15 15.66 -28.94 -66.21
C ALA A 15 14.85 -28.33 -65.06
N HIS A 16 15.38 -27.25 -64.47
CA HIS A 16 14.73 -26.46 -63.43
C HIS A 16 13.42 -25.87 -64.00
N LYS A 17 12.26 -26.42 -63.61
CA LYS A 17 10.97 -25.74 -63.82
C LYS A 17 11.00 -24.41 -63.07
N ALA A 18 10.91 -23.30 -63.80
CA ALA A 18 10.75 -21.98 -63.22
C ALA A 18 9.48 -21.95 -62.36
N LYS A 19 9.64 -21.79 -61.04
CA LYS A 19 8.51 -21.57 -60.13
C LYS A 19 7.85 -20.24 -60.51
N LYS A 20 6.61 -20.27 -61.03
CA LYS A 20 5.79 -19.08 -61.22
C LYS A 20 5.67 -18.34 -59.88
N ALA A 21 6.09 -17.08 -59.86
CA ALA A 21 5.97 -16.22 -58.69
C ALA A 21 4.49 -16.05 -58.32
N VAL A 22 4.12 -16.57 -57.15
CA VAL A 22 2.78 -16.39 -56.58
C VAL A 22 2.63 -14.90 -56.23
N LYS A 23 1.68 -14.22 -56.86
CA LYS A 23 1.38 -12.81 -56.55
C LYS A 23 1.05 -12.70 -55.05
N PRO A 24 1.69 -11.81 -54.28
CA PRO A 24 1.44 -11.68 -52.87
C PRO A 24 -0.03 -11.28 -52.64
N GLY A 25 -0.68 -11.91 -51.65
CA GLY A 25 -2.05 -11.59 -51.29
C GLY A 25 -2.22 -10.13 -50.87
N ARG A 26 -3.42 -9.57 -51.04
CA ARG A 26 -3.75 -8.15 -50.77
C ARG A 26 -3.28 -7.67 -49.40
N PHE A 27 -3.35 -8.53 -48.38
CA PHE A 27 -2.89 -8.23 -47.02
C PHE A 27 -1.37 -8.01 -46.91
N LYS A 28 -0.57 -8.79 -47.65
CA LYS A 28 0.89 -8.67 -47.69
C LYS A 28 1.32 -7.41 -48.45
N LEU A 29 0.58 -7.04 -49.49
CA LEU A 29 0.77 -5.78 -50.22
C LEU A 29 0.42 -4.57 -49.36
N PHE A 30 -0.69 -4.64 -48.61
CA PHE A 30 -1.05 -3.61 -47.62
C PHE A 30 0.06 -3.44 -46.58
N PHE A 31 0.53 -4.53 -45.96
CA PHE A 31 1.60 -4.49 -44.95
C PHE A 31 2.93 -3.96 -45.50
N GLN A 32 3.26 -4.26 -46.76
CA GLN A 32 4.43 -3.68 -47.42
C GLN A 32 4.27 -2.18 -47.71
N SER A 33 3.06 -1.74 -48.08
CA SER A 33 2.77 -0.33 -48.32
C SER A 33 2.80 0.48 -47.03
N THR A 34 2.19 -0.04 -45.95
CA THR A 34 2.22 0.61 -44.63
C THR A 34 3.65 0.66 -44.09
N LYS A 35 4.43 -0.41 -44.22
CA LYS A 35 5.85 -0.41 -43.83
C LYS A 35 6.68 0.63 -44.59
N LYS A 36 6.43 0.83 -45.88
CA LYS A 36 7.09 1.87 -46.68
C LYS A 36 6.66 3.28 -46.22
N TRP A 37 5.38 3.48 -45.94
CA TRP A 37 4.85 4.74 -45.44
C TRP A 37 5.41 5.11 -44.06
N PHE A 38 5.47 4.16 -43.13
CA PHE A 38 6.14 4.33 -41.83
C PHE A 38 7.67 4.43 -41.93
N GLY A 39 8.25 4.11 -43.08
CA GLY A 39 9.68 4.26 -43.34
C GLY A 39 10.08 5.68 -43.75
N ASP A 40 9.13 6.54 -44.11
CA ASP A 40 9.41 7.93 -44.48
C ASP A 40 9.81 8.73 -43.22
N PRO A 41 11.02 9.35 -43.20
CA PRO A 41 11.46 10.16 -42.07
C PRO A 41 10.48 11.26 -41.67
N ARG A 42 9.72 11.80 -42.64
CA ARG A 42 8.72 12.86 -42.39
C ARG A 42 7.54 12.33 -41.56
N VAL A 43 7.04 11.16 -41.94
CA VAL A 43 5.94 10.50 -41.23
C VAL A 43 6.38 10.08 -39.83
N GLN A 44 7.60 9.56 -39.69
CA GLN A 44 8.18 9.22 -38.40
C GLN A 44 8.35 10.44 -37.50
N ALA A 45 8.79 11.58 -38.04
CA ALA A 45 8.91 12.82 -37.29
C ALA A 45 7.55 13.30 -36.78
N VAL A 46 6.49 13.27 -37.61
CA VAL A 46 5.12 13.63 -37.19
C VAL A 46 4.62 12.72 -36.07
N HIS A 47 4.77 11.40 -36.21
CA HIS A 47 4.42 10.46 -35.14
C HIS A 47 5.26 10.70 -33.87
N GLY A 48 6.54 11.02 -34.02
CA GLY A 48 7.41 11.42 -32.93
C GLY A 48 6.83 12.61 -32.16
N VAL A 49 6.46 13.69 -32.85
CA VAL A 49 5.86 14.88 -32.23
C VAL A 49 4.55 14.55 -31.51
N LEU A 50 3.67 13.73 -32.10
CA LEU A 50 2.43 13.30 -31.45
C LEU A 50 2.69 12.49 -30.16
N ILE A 51 3.65 11.55 -30.21
CA ILE A 51 4.05 10.78 -29.02
C ILE A 51 4.69 11.70 -27.97
N LEU A 52 5.45 12.72 -28.38
CA LEU A 52 6.03 13.69 -27.45
C LEU A 52 4.94 14.47 -26.72
N ALA A 53 3.94 14.96 -27.45
CA ALA A 53 2.81 15.67 -26.88
C ALA A 53 2.03 14.78 -25.90
N GLY A 54 1.75 13.54 -26.27
CA GLY A 54 1.10 12.57 -25.38
C GLY A 54 1.95 12.24 -24.14
N SER A 55 3.28 12.15 -24.30
CA SER A 55 4.21 11.97 -23.19
C SER A 55 4.18 13.16 -22.22
N ILE A 56 4.21 14.39 -22.72
CA ILE A 56 4.15 15.60 -21.88
C ILE A 56 2.80 15.67 -21.16
N PHE A 57 1.71 15.38 -21.87
CA PHE A 57 0.38 15.28 -21.27
C PHE A 57 0.38 14.27 -20.10
N MET A 58 0.95 13.08 -20.30
CA MET A 58 1.05 12.08 -19.23
C MET A 58 1.89 12.56 -18.04
N VAL A 59 3.01 13.25 -18.27
CA VAL A 59 3.81 13.83 -17.17
C VAL A 59 2.96 14.77 -16.34
N ILE A 60 2.28 15.71 -16.99
CA ILE A 60 1.46 16.73 -16.32
C ILE A 60 0.30 16.07 -15.57
N ALA A 61 -0.38 15.10 -16.20
CA ALA A 61 -1.50 14.38 -15.59
C ALA A 61 -1.08 13.61 -14.34
N LEU A 62 0.04 12.87 -14.42
CA LEU A 62 0.55 12.06 -13.32
C LEU A 62 1.12 12.93 -12.19
N ILE A 63 1.91 13.95 -12.49
CA ILE A 63 2.43 14.87 -11.49
C ILE A 63 1.27 15.58 -10.78
N SER A 64 0.30 16.09 -11.53
CA SER A 64 -0.87 16.72 -10.92
C SER A 64 -1.68 15.72 -10.07
N GLY A 65 -1.82 14.47 -10.53
CA GLY A 65 -2.49 13.39 -9.80
C GLY A 65 -1.76 12.95 -8.52
N LEU A 66 -0.44 13.20 -8.39
CA LEU A 66 0.28 12.97 -7.15
C LEU A 66 -0.09 13.94 -6.02
N PHE A 67 -0.73 15.07 -6.35
CA PHE A 67 -1.18 16.05 -5.37
C PHE A 67 -2.71 16.09 -5.25
N THR A 68 -3.42 15.90 -6.36
CA THR A 68 -4.89 16.01 -6.45
C THR A 68 -5.60 14.65 -6.44
N GLY A 69 -4.85 13.55 -6.40
CA GLY A 69 -5.40 12.21 -6.59
C GLY A 69 -6.40 11.79 -5.52
N ALA A 70 -6.26 12.24 -4.27
CA ALA A 70 -7.18 11.85 -3.20
C ALA A 70 -8.63 12.26 -3.49
N SER A 71 -8.86 13.50 -3.95
CA SER A 71 -10.20 14.00 -4.33
C SER A 71 -10.64 13.46 -5.69
N ASP A 72 -9.75 13.54 -6.69
CA ASP A 72 -10.13 13.27 -8.07
C ASP A 72 -10.37 11.78 -8.34
N TYR A 73 -9.72 10.88 -7.59
CA TYR A 73 -9.88 9.44 -7.80
C TYR A 73 -11.21 8.92 -7.27
N ALA A 74 -11.76 9.53 -6.22
CA ALA A 74 -13.12 9.24 -5.78
C ALA A 74 -14.12 9.57 -6.90
N LEU A 75 -14.01 10.78 -7.47
CA LEU A 75 -14.84 11.25 -8.59
C LEU A 75 -14.71 10.35 -9.84
N VAL A 76 -13.51 9.87 -10.16
CA VAL A 76 -13.31 8.91 -11.26
C VAL A 76 -13.96 7.56 -10.96
N SER A 77 -13.85 7.07 -9.73
CA SER A 77 -14.35 5.74 -9.32
C SER A 77 -15.87 5.67 -9.22
N GLU A 78 -16.53 6.76 -8.83
CA GLU A 78 -17.99 6.87 -8.78
C GLU A 78 -18.62 6.80 -10.18
N GLY A 79 -17.83 7.14 -11.20
CA GLY A 79 -18.15 6.97 -12.61
C GLY A 79 -18.96 8.15 -13.18
N VAL A 80 -18.64 8.50 -14.42
CA VAL A 80 -19.30 9.60 -15.16
C VAL A 80 -20.83 9.40 -15.26
N ALA A 81 -21.31 8.16 -15.16
CA ALA A 81 -22.72 7.80 -15.35
C ALA A 81 -23.61 7.93 -14.11
N LYS A 82 -23.06 7.97 -12.89
CA LYS A 82 -23.87 8.06 -11.66
C LYS A 82 -24.06 9.48 -11.14
N SER A 83 -23.28 10.43 -11.63
CA SER A 83 -23.46 11.83 -11.27
C SER A 83 -24.58 12.43 -12.14
N PRO A 84 -25.72 12.83 -11.56
CA PRO A 84 -26.85 13.38 -12.30
C PRO A 84 -26.37 14.56 -13.13
N SER A 85 -26.51 14.45 -14.44
CA SER A 85 -26.17 15.51 -15.37
C SER A 85 -27.14 16.67 -15.17
N GLY A 86 -26.81 17.59 -14.26
CA GLY A 86 -27.64 18.79 -14.08
C GLY A 86 -27.17 19.77 -13.02
N VAL A 87 -26.79 19.34 -11.81
CA VAL A 87 -26.57 20.27 -10.69
C VAL A 87 -25.47 19.74 -9.78
N GLY A 88 -24.34 20.45 -9.67
CA GLY A 88 -23.34 20.22 -8.61
C GLY A 88 -22.18 19.25 -8.90
N ARG A 89 -21.76 19.04 -10.15
CA ARG A 89 -20.50 18.28 -10.40
C ARG A 89 -19.31 19.05 -9.84
N GLU A 90 -18.65 18.50 -8.82
CA GLU A 90 -17.35 19.00 -8.40
C GLU A 90 -16.35 18.90 -9.57
N PRO A 91 -15.69 20.00 -9.95
CA PRO A 91 -14.71 19.98 -11.02
C PRO A 91 -13.47 19.20 -10.59
N PHE A 92 -12.90 18.43 -11.51
CA PHE A 92 -11.60 17.78 -11.29
C PHE A 92 -10.51 18.81 -10.99
N HIS A 93 -9.71 18.57 -9.97
CA HIS A 93 -8.61 19.44 -9.56
C HIS A 93 -7.34 19.22 -10.38
N ASN A 94 -7.24 18.10 -11.10
CA ASN A 94 -6.12 17.80 -11.99
C ASN A 94 -5.92 18.94 -13.02
N TRP A 95 -4.67 19.32 -13.27
CA TRP A 95 -4.34 20.45 -14.15
C TRP A 95 -4.83 20.26 -15.60
N LEU A 96 -5.07 19.02 -16.02
CA LEU A 96 -5.61 18.66 -17.34
C LEU A 96 -7.10 18.28 -17.30
N GLY A 97 -7.79 18.64 -16.21
CA GLY A 97 -9.18 18.33 -15.95
C GLY A 97 -9.45 16.84 -15.88
N GLY A 98 -10.69 16.44 -16.18
CA GLY A 98 -11.13 15.05 -16.06
C GLY A 98 -10.32 14.05 -16.88
N SER A 99 -9.84 14.44 -18.07
CA SER A 99 -8.98 13.57 -18.88
C SER A 99 -7.68 13.24 -18.16
N GLY A 100 -7.02 14.24 -17.54
CA GLY A 100 -5.83 14.05 -16.74
C GLY A 100 -6.10 13.20 -15.49
N ALA A 101 -7.20 13.47 -14.80
CA ALA A 101 -7.63 12.68 -13.63
C ALA A 101 -7.85 11.20 -13.98
N HIS A 102 -8.50 10.89 -15.11
CA HIS A 102 -8.67 9.51 -15.57
C HIS A 102 -7.33 8.83 -15.89
N PHE A 103 -6.41 9.53 -16.57
CA PHE A 103 -5.09 8.98 -16.84
C PHE A 103 -4.31 8.72 -15.55
N ALA A 104 -4.33 9.66 -14.61
CA ALA A 104 -3.66 9.52 -13.32
C ALA A 104 -4.27 8.41 -12.46
N PHE A 105 -5.60 8.24 -12.49
CA PHE A 105 -6.28 7.15 -11.80
C PHE A 105 -5.86 5.79 -12.35
N TRP A 106 -5.89 5.60 -13.67
CA TRP A 106 -5.59 4.29 -14.28
C TRP A 106 -4.10 3.94 -14.25
N LEU A 107 -3.21 4.87 -14.61
CA LEU A 107 -1.77 4.59 -14.62
C LEU A 107 -1.15 4.69 -13.23
N GLY A 108 -1.60 5.65 -12.42
CA GLY A 108 -1.13 5.87 -11.05
C GLY A 108 -1.79 4.90 -10.08
N ARG A 109 -3.01 5.20 -9.61
CA ARG A 109 -3.66 4.40 -8.55
C ARG A 109 -3.86 2.93 -8.94
N GLN A 110 -4.49 2.66 -10.08
CA GLN A 110 -4.77 1.28 -10.50
C GLN A 110 -3.56 0.57 -11.12
N GLY A 111 -2.51 1.31 -11.46
CA GLY A 111 -1.30 0.79 -12.08
C GLY A 111 -0.13 0.78 -11.11
N PHE A 112 0.76 1.75 -11.31
CA PHE A 112 2.13 1.71 -10.83
C PHE A 112 2.48 2.89 -9.92
N GLY A 113 1.52 3.61 -9.34
CA GLY A 113 1.76 4.73 -8.44
C GLY A 113 2.81 5.72 -8.96
N LEU A 114 3.81 6.04 -8.15
CA LEU A 114 4.98 6.84 -8.53
C LEU A 114 5.78 6.26 -9.72
N GLY A 115 5.83 4.93 -9.84
CA GLY A 115 6.50 4.22 -10.92
C GLY A 115 5.90 4.48 -12.30
N ALA A 116 4.65 4.94 -12.36
CA ALA A 116 3.99 5.31 -13.61
C ALA A 116 4.71 6.44 -14.37
N LEU A 117 5.49 7.28 -13.68
CA LEU A 117 6.31 8.33 -14.30
C LEU A 117 7.40 7.77 -15.24
N ALA A 118 7.73 6.47 -15.14
CA ALA A 118 8.65 5.83 -16.09
C ALA A 118 8.09 5.79 -17.52
N PHE A 119 6.77 5.64 -17.70
CA PHE A 119 6.14 5.57 -19.02
C PHE A 119 6.36 6.83 -19.86
N PRO A 120 6.00 8.04 -19.40
CA PRO A 120 6.24 9.23 -20.19
C PRO A 120 7.74 9.46 -20.42
N VAL A 121 8.63 9.16 -19.47
CA VAL A 121 10.08 9.30 -19.70
C VAL A 121 10.56 8.40 -20.85
N LEU A 122 10.08 7.15 -20.89
CA LEU A 122 10.39 6.20 -21.98
C LEU A 122 9.80 6.65 -23.32
N LEU A 123 8.53 7.07 -23.32
CA LEU A 123 7.85 7.57 -24.52
C LEU A 123 8.50 8.83 -25.06
N GLY A 124 8.86 9.78 -24.21
CA GLY A 124 9.57 11.00 -24.58
C GLY A 124 10.94 10.70 -25.19
N ARG A 125 11.70 9.77 -24.62
CA ARG A 125 12.96 9.31 -25.22
C ARG A 125 12.75 8.64 -26.58
N TRP A 126 11.75 7.77 -26.70
CA TRP A 126 11.47 7.08 -27.96
C TRP A 126 11.00 8.04 -29.05
N SER A 127 10.09 8.96 -28.69
CA SER A 127 9.64 10.07 -29.50
C SER A 127 10.81 10.92 -30.00
N TRP A 128 11.71 11.33 -29.10
CA TRP A 128 12.86 12.15 -29.45
C TRP A 128 13.76 11.47 -30.50
N SER A 129 13.91 10.14 -30.42
CA SER A 129 14.64 9.37 -31.43
C SER A 129 13.93 9.38 -32.80
N LEU A 130 12.60 9.34 -32.83
CA LEU A 130 11.81 9.44 -34.07
C LEU A 130 11.87 10.83 -34.70
N ILE A 131 11.88 11.90 -33.89
CA ILE A 131 11.96 13.28 -34.37
C ILE A 131 13.35 13.57 -34.95
N THR A 132 14.39 13.24 -34.20
CA THR A 132 15.77 13.58 -34.59
C THR A 132 16.38 12.60 -35.58
N GLN A 133 15.75 11.43 -35.80
CA GLN A 133 16.28 10.33 -36.60
C GLN A 133 17.68 9.84 -36.13
N ARG A 134 18.07 10.23 -34.91
CA ARG A 134 19.32 9.83 -34.28
C ARG A 134 19.09 8.56 -33.48
N GLN A 135 20.02 7.62 -33.62
CA GLN A 135 20.03 6.41 -32.81
C GLN A 135 20.71 6.71 -31.48
N PHE A 136 19.93 6.78 -30.42
CA PHE A 136 20.45 6.96 -29.07
C PHE A 136 20.87 5.61 -28.48
N GLY A 137 22.17 5.32 -28.48
CA GLY A 137 22.78 4.18 -27.77
C GLY A 137 21.97 2.88 -27.82
N SER A 138 21.99 2.12 -26.72
CA SER A 138 21.11 0.96 -26.57
C SER A 138 19.66 1.40 -26.38
N ARG A 139 18.74 0.81 -27.16
CA ARG A 139 17.28 0.99 -26.97
C ARG A 139 16.76 0.22 -25.75
N TRP A 140 17.48 -0.81 -25.33
CA TRP A 140 17.04 -1.75 -24.29
C TRP A 140 17.42 -1.28 -22.89
N THR A 141 18.61 -0.68 -22.74
CA THR A 141 19.08 -0.16 -21.46
C THR A 141 18.11 0.80 -20.77
N PRO A 142 17.61 1.87 -21.42
CA PRO A 142 16.63 2.77 -20.80
C PRO A 142 15.32 2.05 -20.49
N LEU A 143 14.90 1.08 -21.31
CA LEU A 143 13.69 0.29 -21.10
C LEU A 143 13.80 -0.56 -19.83
N PHE A 144 14.94 -1.22 -19.62
CA PHE A 144 15.20 -1.99 -18.39
C PHE A 144 15.28 -1.08 -17.16
N TYR A 145 15.94 0.07 -17.26
CA TYR A 145 15.92 1.05 -16.16
C TYR A 145 14.50 1.55 -15.87
N GLY A 146 13.70 1.83 -16.89
CA GLY A 146 12.32 2.26 -16.74
C GLY A 146 11.47 1.17 -16.08
N LEU A 147 11.58 -0.09 -16.52
CA LEU A 147 10.86 -1.21 -15.92
C LEU A 147 11.27 -1.46 -14.47
N PHE A 148 12.56 -1.34 -14.15
CA PHE A 148 13.05 -1.41 -12.78
C PHE A 148 12.41 -0.34 -11.91
N TRP A 149 12.48 0.94 -12.30
CA TRP A 149 11.91 2.04 -11.50
C TRP A 149 10.37 2.00 -11.42
N LEU A 150 9.72 1.45 -12.44
CA LEU A 150 8.28 1.25 -12.49
C LEU A 150 7.78 0.30 -11.40
N VAL A 151 8.58 -0.69 -10.98
CA VAL A 151 8.23 -1.62 -9.89
C VAL A 151 8.89 -1.22 -8.57
N PHE A 152 10.12 -0.70 -8.62
CA PHE A 152 10.90 -0.39 -7.43
C PHE A 152 10.37 0.84 -6.68
N THR A 153 9.99 1.93 -7.39
CA THR A 153 9.48 3.12 -6.69
C THR A 153 8.15 2.89 -5.98
N PRO A 154 7.17 2.14 -6.52
CA PRO A 154 5.95 1.77 -5.79
C PRO A 154 6.20 0.90 -4.58
N TRP A 155 7.17 -0.01 -4.65
CA TRP A 155 7.52 -0.87 -3.52
C TRP A 155 8.15 -0.06 -2.38
N VAL A 156 9.04 0.88 -2.72
CA VAL A 156 9.64 1.81 -1.74
C VAL A 156 8.59 2.73 -1.13
N SER A 157 7.68 3.30 -1.93
CA SER A 157 6.61 4.18 -1.40
C SER A 157 5.62 3.40 -0.53
N GLY A 158 5.27 2.17 -0.92
CA GLY A 158 4.46 1.27 -0.10
C GLY A 158 5.13 0.94 1.22
N TYR A 159 6.41 0.56 1.21
CA TYR A 159 7.16 0.31 2.44
C TYR A 159 7.26 1.56 3.33
N ALA A 160 7.51 2.74 2.74
CA ALA A 160 7.51 4.00 3.51
C ALA A 160 6.14 4.30 4.15
N ALA A 161 5.03 3.96 3.48
CA ALA A 161 3.70 4.09 4.05
C ALA A 161 3.49 3.17 5.26
N THR A 162 4.07 1.97 5.25
CA THR A 162 4.04 1.05 6.41
C THR A 162 4.82 1.59 7.60
N LEU A 163 5.94 2.28 7.38
CA LEU A 163 6.76 2.86 8.45
C LEU A 163 6.16 4.13 9.06
N THR A 164 5.23 4.78 8.36
CA THR A 164 4.61 6.04 8.79
C THR A 164 3.16 5.87 9.25
N ASP A 165 2.73 4.63 9.48
CA ASP A 165 1.35 4.26 9.84
C ASP A 165 0.29 4.81 8.85
N ASN A 166 0.70 5.06 7.61
CA ASN A 166 -0.15 5.54 6.52
C ASN A 166 -0.58 4.42 5.57
N TRP A 167 -0.39 3.17 5.99
CA TRP A 167 -0.85 2.03 5.22
C TRP A 167 -2.39 2.00 5.18
N GLY A 168 -2.97 1.95 3.97
CA GLY A 168 -4.43 2.01 3.77
C GLY A 168 -5.03 3.42 3.81
N ASN A 169 -4.22 4.47 4.00
CA ASN A 169 -4.71 5.85 3.90
C ASN A 169 -4.95 6.23 2.43
N SER A 170 -6.15 6.74 2.12
CA SER A 170 -6.52 7.14 0.74
C SER A 170 -5.62 8.26 0.17
N THR A 171 -4.93 9.00 1.02
CA THR A 171 -3.95 10.02 0.63
C THR A 171 -2.62 9.42 0.15
N TRP A 172 -2.29 8.18 0.49
CA TRP A 172 -1.07 7.52 0.05
C TRP A 172 -1.29 6.53 -1.09
N ASP A 173 -2.52 6.07 -1.29
CA ASP A 173 -2.92 5.16 -2.36
C ASP A 173 -2.43 5.59 -3.76
N HIS A 174 -2.34 6.89 -4.01
CA HIS A 174 -1.91 7.41 -5.31
C HIS A 174 -0.39 7.43 -5.51
N TRP A 175 0.39 7.39 -4.42
CA TRP A 175 1.84 7.28 -4.44
C TRP A 175 2.30 5.82 -4.56
N ILE A 176 1.56 4.93 -3.91
CA ILE A 176 1.83 3.49 -3.86
C ILE A 176 1.29 2.81 -5.11
N GLY A 177 0.02 3.05 -5.46
CA GLY A 177 -0.68 2.36 -6.53
C GLY A 177 -0.85 0.86 -6.26
N ALA A 178 -1.63 0.18 -7.10
CA ALA A 178 -1.93 -1.24 -6.96
C ALA A 178 -0.68 -2.13 -6.99
N THR A 179 0.30 -1.81 -7.84
CA THR A 179 1.58 -2.54 -7.89
C THR A 179 2.34 -2.40 -6.59
N GLY A 180 2.42 -1.18 -6.03
CA GLY A 180 3.10 -0.93 -4.77
C GLY A 180 2.44 -1.69 -3.62
N GLN A 181 1.10 -1.64 -3.55
CA GLN A 181 0.30 -2.37 -2.55
C GLN A 181 0.62 -3.85 -2.61
N PHE A 182 0.50 -4.45 -3.80
CA PHE A 182 0.81 -5.86 -4.02
C PHE A 182 2.26 -6.22 -3.65
N THR A 183 3.24 -5.44 -4.07
CA THR A 183 4.66 -5.75 -3.78
C THR A 183 5.01 -5.59 -2.31
N THR A 184 4.42 -4.61 -1.63
CA THR A 184 4.64 -4.40 -0.21
C THR A 184 3.92 -5.46 0.61
N ASP A 185 2.68 -5.84 0.26
CA ASP A 185 1.98 -6.97 0.89
C ASP A 185 2.80 -8.27 0.78
N LEU A 186 3.32 -8.55 -0.42
CA LEU A 186 4.18 -9.71 -0.67
C LEU A 186 5.47 -9.65 0.17
N GLY A 187 6.08 -8.47 0.25
CA GLY A 187 7.28 -8.24 1.05
C GLY A 187 7.02 -8.44 2.54
N LEU A 188 5.95 -7.86 3.07
CA LEU A 188 5.57 -8.00 4.47
C LEU A 188 5.20 -9.44 4.81
N LEU A 189 4.51 -10.15 3.91
CA LEU A 189 4.11 -11.54 4.11
C LEU A 189 5.32 -12.49 4.19
N TYR A 190 6.30 -12.35 3.30
CA TYR A 190 7.43 -13.29 3.22
C TYR A 190 8.67 -12.84 3.99
N LEU A 191 8.95 -11.54 4.07
CA LEU A 191 10.16 -10.99 4.69
C LEU A 191 9.87 -10.26 6.01
N GLY A 192 8.60 -9.97 6.32
CA GLY A 192 8.25 -9.07 7.43
C GLY A 192 8.67 -7.62 7.18
N THR A 193 8.45 -6.76 8.16
CA THR A 193 8.80 -5.33 8.11
C THR A 193 10.31 -5.12 8.06
N MET A 194 11.06 -5.81 8.93
CA MET A 194 12.52 -5.70 9.01
C MET A 194 13.21 -6.29 7.78
N GLY A 195 12.79 -7.47 7.32
CA GLY A 195 13.37 -8.10 6.13
C GLY A 195 13.07 -7.32 4.84
N SER A 196 11.86 -6.77 4.70
CA SER A 196 11.52 -5.88 3.58
C SER A 196 12.40 -4.62 3.56
N GLY A 197 12.62 -4.01 4.73
CA GLY A 197 13.50 -2.86 4.88
C GLY A 197 14.94 -3.17 4.50
N LEU A 198 15.45 -4.32 4.94
CA LEU A 198 16.79 -4.78 4.59
C LEU A 198 16.92 -5.07 3.09
N ALA A 199 15.92 -5.70 2.45
CA ALA A 199 15.91 -5.95 1.01
C ALA A 199 15.91 -4.64 0.19
N ILE A 200 15.04 -3.68 0.55
CA ILE A 200 15.02 -2.37 -0.12
C ILE A 200 16.33 -1.61 0.13
N GLY A 201 16.80 -1.60 1.38
CA GLY A 201 18.03 -0.93 1.78
C GLY A 201 19.26 -1.49 1.05
N THR A 202 19.37 -2.81 0.91
CA THR A 202 20.46 -3.46 0.16
C THR A 202 20.43 -3.08 -1.33
N VAL A 203 19.25 -3.00 -1.97
CA VAL A 203 19.14 -2.53 -3.36
C VAL A 203 19.58 -1.06 -3.48
N ILE A 204 19.14 -0.18 -2.57
CA ILE A 204 19.55 1.24 -2.56
C ILE A 204 21.07 1.35 -2.36
N LEU A 205 21.63 0.63 -1.39
CA LEU A 205 23.06 0.60 -1.12
C LEU A 205 23.86 0.04 -2.30
N ALA A 206 23.38 -1.00 -2.98
CA ALA A 206 24.02 -1.54 -4.17
C ALA A 206 24.06 -0.51 -5.31
N ILE A 207 22.94 0.20 -5.54
CA ILE A 207 22.89 1.29 -6.54
C ILE A 207 23.85 2.42 -6.14
N ALA A 208 23.84 2.83 -4.87
CA ALA A 208 24.72 3.88 -4.36
C ALA A 208 26.20 3.49 -4.49
N ALA A 209 26.57 2.28 -4.08
CA ALA A 209 27.92 1.74 -4.19
C ALA A 209 28.38 1.68 -5.65
N TYR A 210 27.52 1.22 -6.57
CA TYR A 210 27.83 1.21 -8.00
C TYR A 210 28.07 2.63 -8.55
N ARG A 211 27.23 3.60 -8.18
CA ARG A 211 27.34 4.99 -8.64
C ARG A 211 28.51 5.74 -8.04
N MET A 212 28.79 5.49 -6.76
CA MET A 212 29.88 6.12 -6.01
C MET A 212 31.21 5.40 -6.18
N GLN A 213 31.28 4.27 -6.90
CA GLN A 213 32.53 3.53 -7.10
C GLN A 213 33.72 4.40 -7.55
N PRO A 214 33.56 5.37 -8.47
CA PRO A 214 34.65 6.29 -8.83
C PRO A 214 35.12 7.19 -7.68
N PHE A 215 34.21 7.58 -6.78
CA PHE A 215 34.50 8.37 -5.58
C PHE A 215 35.10 7.49 -4.47
N LEU A 216 34.56 6.28 -4.29
CA LEU A 216 35.03 5.30 -3.31
C LEU A 216 36.49 4.91 -3.54
N ASN A 217 36.93 4.83 -4.79
CA ASN A 217 38.34 4.57 -5.13
C ASN A 217 39.29 5.71 -4.74
N ASN A 218 38.77 6.91 -4.50
CA ASN A 218 39.54 8.10 -4.09
C ASN A 218 39.44 8.36 -2.58
N LEU A 219 38.67 7.56 -1.83
CA LEU A 219 38.66 7.67 -0.37
C LEU A 219 40.00 7.16 0.18
N PRO A 220 40.60 7.88 1.15
CA PRO A 220 41.76 7.36 1.85
C PRO A 220 41.40 6.01 2.48
N GLN A 221 42.31 5.04 2.42
CA GLN A 221 42.09 3.69 2.94
C GLN A 221 41.69 3.78 4.42
N ILE A 222 40.42 3.52 4.71
CA ILE A 222 39.92 3.43 6.08
C ILE A 222 40.60 2.23 6.69
N THR A 223 41.64 2.49 7.48
CA THR A 223 42.41 1.45 8.14
C THR A 223 41.56 0.93 9.31
N LEU A 224 41.22 -0.36 9.30
CA LEU A 224 40.44 -1.05 10.35
C LEU A 224 41.00 -0.90 11.78
N LYS A 225 42.20 -0.32 11.96
CA LYS A 225 42.76 0.05 13.26
C LYS A 225 41.91 1.09 14.01
N GLY A 226 41.25 2.02 13.30
CA GLY A 226 40.39 3.04 13.94
C GLY A 226 39.10 2.46 14.51
N VAL A 227 38.52 1.47 13.81
CA VAL A 227 37.29 0.78 14.24
C VAL A 227 37.60 -0.16 15.41
N ARG A 228 38.73 -0.89 15.36
CA ARG A 228 39.20 -1.69 16.50
C ARG A 228 39.45 -0.84 17.75
N ASN A 229 40.04 0.34 17.62
CA ASN A 229 40.24 1.22 18.77
C ASN A 229 38.93 1.78 19.33
N TRP A 230 37.91 1.98 18.49
CA TRP A 230 36.57 2.41 18.94
C TRP A 230 35.81 1.28 19.67
N PHE A 231 35.97 0.03 19.24
CA PHE A 231 35.42 -1.13 19.96
C PHE A 231 36.23 -1.55 21.21
N VAL A 232 37.48 -1.09 21.34
CA VAL A 232 38.37 -1.41 22.48
C VAL A 232 38.41 -0.28 23.53
N SER A 233 37.81 0.88 23.25
CA SER A 233 37.88 2.04 24.16
C SER A 233 36.80 2.12 25.25
N GLU A 234 35.95 1.12 25.41
CA GLU A 234 34.87 1.16 26.43
C GLU A 234 35.20 0.39 27.72
N ASP A 235 36.36 -0.27 27.85
CA ASP A 235 36.75 -1.03 29.06
C ASP A 235 38.25 -0.90 29.40
N SER A 236 38.71 0.33 29.61
CA SER A 236 40.05 0.55 30.20
C SER A 236 40.04 1.53 31.36
N GLU A 237 39.21 1.25 32.38
CA GLU A 237 39.33 1.87 33.72
C GLU A 237 40.42 1.20 34.60
N GLY A 238 41.42 0.54 33.99
CA GLY A 238 42.44 -0.22 34.73
C GLY A 238 43.86 0.40 34.78
N ALA A 239 44.13 1.53 34.12
CA ALA A 239 45.51 1.96 33.87
C ALA A 239 45.88 3.35 34.42
N VAL A 240 45.38 3.71 35.60
CA VAL A 240 45.74 4.98 36.30
C VAL A 240 46.63 4.76 37.54
N TRP A 241 47.08 3.53 37.83
CA TRP A 241 47.87 3.22 39.03
C TRP A 241 49.23 2.57 38.76
N SER A 242 50.05 3.15 37.88
CA SER A 242 51.51 2.93 37.97
C SER A 242 52.27 4.25 37.80
N GLN A 243 52.25 5.02 38.88
CA GLN A 243 53.05 6.21 39.08
C GLN A 243 54.53 5.85 39.28
N ASN A 244 55.39 6.56 38.56
CA ASN A 244 56.78 6.93 38.85
C ASN A 244 57.71 5.92 39.58
N GLN A 245 58.74 5.49 38.87
CA GLN A 245 60.07 5.33 39.45
C GLN A 245 61.14 5.88 38.50
N ALA A 246 62.17 6.44 39.12
CA ALA A 246 63.08 7.46 38.64
C ALA A 246 64.22 6.96 37.70
N GLU A 247 64.67 7.90 36.85
CA GLU A 247 66.08 8.28 36.62
C GLU A 247 67.02 7.42 35.73
N SER A 248 67.84 8.18 34.99
CA SER A 248 69.17 7.89 34.37
C SER A 248 69.31 7.34 32.93
N GLU A 249 69.94 8.22 32.13
CA GLU A 249 71.05 8.02 31.18
C GLU A 249 70.92 7.20 29.87
N GLU A 250 71.04 7.95 28.77
CA GLU A 250 71.98 7.85 27.64
C GLU A 250 72.39 6.47 27.03
N SER A 251 72.44 6.47 25.67
CA SER A 251 73.26 5.66 24.75
C SER A 251 72.48 4.78 23.74
N GLN A 252 72.75 5.00 22.45
CA GLN A 252 72.35 4.18 21.30
C GLN A 252 73.17 2.84 21.22
N PRO A 253 73.19 2.11 20.09
CA PRO A 253 72.25 1.05 19.69
C PRO A 253 72.98 -0.29 19.45
N ASP A 254 72.33 -1.47 19.46
CA ASP A 254 72.84 -2.60 18.64
C ASP A 254 71.85 -3.75 18.43
N PHE A 255 72.16 -4.45 17.34
CA PHE A 255 71.53 -5.50 16.56
C PHE A 255 71.17 -6.84 17.23
N GLY A 256 70.20 -7.50 16.57
CA GLY A 256 70.29 -8.93 16.22
C GLY A 256 69.61 -9.90 17.20
N ILE A 257 68.99 -11.02 16.82
CA ILE A 257 68.94 -11.83 15.60
C ILE A 257 67.69 -12.74 15.73
N LYS A 258 67.04 -13.01 14.58
CA LYS A 258 66.29 -14.21 14.13
C LYS A 258 65.92 -15.30 15.17
N SER A 259 64.67 -15.78 15.11
CA SER A 259 64.32 -17.02 14.39
C SER A 259 62.84 -17.39 14.61
N ASP A 260 62.14 -17.62 13.50
CA ASP A 260 61.37 -18.82 13.16
C ASP A 260 60.93 -19.74 14.32
N GLY A 261 59.64 -20.06 14.39
CA GLY A 261 59.12 -21.07 15.30
C GLY A 261 57.60 -21.10 15.36
N GLU A 262 57.04 -22.05 14.61
CA GLU A 262 55.63 -22.40 14.42
C GLU A 262 55.02 -23.12 15.66
N ILE A 263 53.72 -23.50 15.56
CA ILE A 263 52.89 -24.41 16.42
C ILE A 263 51.86 -23.66 17.32
N PRO A 264 50.59 -24.13 17.49
CA PRO A 264 49.66 -24.84 16.59
C PRO A 264 48.21 -24.30 16.65
N SER A 265 47.37 -24.80 15.74
CA SER A 265 45.91 -24.79 15.87
C SER A 265 45.44 -25.90 16.83
N THR A 266 44.46 -25.59 17.69
CA THR A 266 43.58 -26.58 18.34
C THR A 266 42.14 -26.05 18.37
N SER A 267 41.26 -26.74 17.67
CA SER A 267 39.79 -26.82 17.78
C SER A 267 39.39 -27.48 19.11
N ASP A 268 38.49 -26.90 19.91
CA ASP A 268 37.00 -27.05 19.94
C ASP A 268 36.57 -28.03 21.05
N ASP A 269 35.30 -27.88 21.47
CA ASP A 269 34.51 -28.67 22.45
C ASP A 269 34.70 -28.36 23.93
N ASP A 270 33.80 -27.52 24.49
CA ASP A 270 33.31 -27.64 25.88
C ASP A 270 32.13 -26.70 26.23
N THR A 271 31.43 -26.07 25.27
CA THR A 271 30.39 -25.06 25.57
C THR A 271 28.95 -25.45 25.21
N ASP A 272 28.74 -26.58 24.53
CA ASP A 272 27.40 -27.01 24.09
C ASP A 272 26.68 -27.96 25.06
N ALA A 273 27.34 -28.39 26.15
CA ALA A 273 26.76 -29.36 27.09
C ALA A 273 25.97 -28.76 28.27
N ILE A 274 25.94 -27.43 28.42
CA ILE A 274 25.30 -26.77 29.58
C ILE A 274 23.91 -26.19 29.24
N LEU A 275 23.55 -26.12 27.95
CA LEU A 275 22.29 -25.52 27.52
C LEU A 275 21.13 -26.52 27.35
N ASP A 276 21.43 -27.81 27.21
CA ASP A 276 20.41 -28.88 27.05
C ASP A 276 19.76 -29.29 28.38
N ASP A 277 20.43 -29.11 29.52
CA ASP A 277 19.94 -29.55 30.84
C ASP A 277 18.91 -28.57 31.47
N LEU A 278 18.66 -27.42 30.83
CA LEU A 278 17.74 -26.37 31.32
C LEU A 278 16.40 -26.31 30.57
N LEU A 279 16.19 -27.14 29.53
CA LEU A 279 14.98 -27.14 28.70
C LEU A 279 14.06 -28.35 28.95
N ASP A 280 14.50 -29.36 29.70
CA ASP A 280 13.74 -30.59 29.96
C ASP A 280 12.75 -30.52 31.14
N GLU A 281 12.64 -29.38 31.85
CA GLU A 281 11.82 -29.27 33.08
C GLU A 281 10.48 -28.51 32.91
N VAL A 282 9.98 -28.30 31.67
CA VAL A 282 8.74 -27.52 31.42
C VAL A 282 7.62 -28.31 30.73
N ASP A 283 7.83 -29.57 30.32
CA ASP A 283 6.89 -30.29 29.44
C ASP A 283 6.07 -31.43 30.10
N GLU A 284 5.90 -31.44 31.41
CA GLU A 284 4.95 -32.34 32.08
C GLU A 284 3.80 -31.56 32.73
N GLU A 285 2.68 -31.37 32.00
CA GLU A 285 1.30 -31.51 32.49
C GLU A 285 0.26 -31.12 31.41
N GLU A 286 0.00 -32.01 30.44
CA GLU A 286 -1.33 -32.13 29.82
C GLU A 286 -1.62 -33.61 29.56
N ASP A 287 -2.62 -34.17 30.26
CA ASP A 287 -3.80 -34.81 29.63
C ASP A 287 -4.68 -35.51 30.68
N THR A 288 -5.98 -35.29 30.60
CA THR A 288 -6.96 -36.40 30.61
C THR A 288 -8.35 -35.94 30.16
N SER A 289 -8.77 -36.53 29.04
CA SER A 289 -10.11 -36.44 28.45
C SER A 289 -11.13 -37.39 29.11
N HIS A 290 -12.41 -37.19 28.73
CA HIS A 290 -13.59 -38.09 28.72
C HIS A 290 -14.80 -37.46 29.44
N ALA A 291 -16.06 -37.54 29.00
CA ALA A 291 -16.73 -38.17 27.86
C ALA A 291 -18.20 -37.66 27.74
N ASP A 292 -18.84 -38.08 26.65
CA ASP A 292 -20.20 -37.84 26.14
C ASP A 292 -21.43 -38.07 27.07
N ALA A 293 -22.44 -37.18 26.88
CA ALA A 293 -23.93 -37.36 26.78
C ALA A 293 -24.77 -38.15 27.85
N PRO A 294 -26.14 -38.14 27.86
CA PRO A 294 -27.20 -37.22 27.36
C PRO A 294 -28.34 -36.94 28.41
N ILE A 295 -29.42 -36.20 28.04
CA ILE A 295 -30.89 -36.46 28.29
C ILE A 295 -31.76 -35.19 28.52
N GLN A 296 -32.65 -34.95 27.54
CA GLN A 296 -34.10 -34.66 27.52
C GLN A 296 -34.82 -33.68 28.50
N SER A 297 -35.63 -32.82 27.85
CA SER A 297 -37.08 -32.59 28.03
C SER A 297 -37.63 -32.02 29.35
N SER A 298 -38.26 -30.84 29.25
CA SER A 298 -39.68 -30.65 29.61
C SER A 298 -40.14 -29.22 29.29
N ALA A 299 -41.30 -29.15 28.64
CA ALA A 299 -42.07 -27.96 28.34
C ALA A 299 -42.44 -27.12 29.58
N LEU A 300 -42.55 -25.80 29.39
CA LEU A 300 -43.70 -25.06 29.87
C LEU A 300 -43.97 -23.86 28.96
N VAL A 301 -45.11 -23.94 28.27
CA VAL A 301 -45.78 -22.84 27.59
C VAL A 301 -46.43 -21.97 28.66
N THR A 302 -46.22 -20.65 28.63
CA THR A 302 -47.19 -19.70 29.17
C THR A 302 -47.19 -18.47 28.29
N GLU A 303 -48.20 -18.47 27.44
CA GLU A 303 -48.78 -17.37 26.70
C GLU A 303 -49.43 -16.38 27.67
N LEU A 304 -49.15 -15.09 27.50
CA LEU A 304 -50.01 -14.00 27.96
C LEU A 304 -49.88 -12.85 26.96
N GLU A 305 -50.90 -12.73 26.11
CA GLU A 305 -51.29 -11.48 25.44
C GLU A 305 -51.50 -10.37 26.48
N LEU A 306 -51.20 -9.12 26.10
CA LEU A 306 -52.12 -7.98 26.24
C LEU A 306 -51.60 -6.78 25.42
N THR A 307 -52.55 -6.17 24.74
CA THR A 307 -52.55 -5.11 23.71
C THR A 307 -52.22 -3.69 24.23
N PRO A 308 -52.06 -2.69 23.32
CA PRO A 308 -51.29 -1.47 23.54
C PRO A 308 -52.13 -0.28 24.03
N ALA A 309 -51.47 0.70 24.67
CA ALA A 309 -52.02 2.02 24.93
C ALA A 309 -51.14 3.08 24.27
N ASN A 310 -51.76 3.77 23.30
CA ASN A 310 -51.30 4.97 22.63
C ASN A 310 -51.76 6.19 23.44
N GLU A 311 -50.92 7.20 23.61
CA GLU A 311 -51.25 8.64 23.67
C GLU A 311 -49.99 9.45 24.06
N GLY A 312 -49.58 10.38 23.19
CA GLY A 312 -48.88 11.59 23.62
C GLY A 312 -49.83 12.78 23.52
N PRO A 313 -49.35 14.04 23.45
CA PRO A 313 -48.28 14.69 24.21
C PRO A 313 -48.80 15.99 24.88
N ASP A 314 -48.11 16.56 25.87
CA ASP A 314 -48.29 17.99 26.22
C ASP A 314 -47.06 18.60 26.94
N SER A 315 -46.32 19.40 26.17
CA SER A 315 -45.93 20.80 26.36
C SER A 315 -45.45 21.39 27.73
N VAL A 316 -44.25 22.00 27.65
CA VAL A 316 -43.82 23.35 28.12
C VAL A 316 -42.94 23.49 29.37
N GLY A 317 -41.80 24.18 29.15
CA GLY A 317 -40.92 24.88 30.09
C GLY A 317 -39.61 25.23 29.37
N ASP A 318 -39.58 26.29 28.56
CA ASP A 318 -39.01 27.63 28.87
C ASP A 318 -37.49 27.62 29.10
N ASP A 319 -36.74 28.11 28.11
CA ASP A 319 -35.44 28.76 28.31
C ASP A 319 -35.15 29.70 27.12
N GLY A 320 -35.03 30.99 27.45
CA GLY A 320 -34.90 32.09 26.50
C GLY A 320 -33.57 32.16 25.78
N ILE A 321 -33.58 31.74 24.51
CA ILE A 321 -32.57 32.12 23.52
C ILE A 321 -33.30 32.66 22.28
N ALA A 322 -33.04 33.92 21.92
CA ALA A 322 -33.59 34.55 20.74
C ALA A 322 -33.04 33.87 19.47
N PHE A 323 -33.78 32.90 18.94
CA PHE A 323 -33.51 32.25 17.66
C PHE A 323 -34.00 33.14 16.53
N ALA A 324 -33.10 33.96 15.98
CA ALA A 324 -33.38 34.74 14.78
C ALA A 324 -33.30 33.83 13.54
N VAL A 325 -34.44 33.26 13.15
CA VAL A 325 -34.60 32.61 11.85
C VAL A 325 -34.55 33.70 10.77
N LYS A 326 -33.45 33.75 10.01
CA LYS A 326 -33.49 34.36 8.68
C LYS A 326 -34.40 33.47 7.84
N GLN A 327 -35.62 33.93 7.57
CA GLN A 327 -36.43 33.37 6.48
C GLN A 327 -35.59 33.50 5.21
N VAL A 328 -35.16 32.35 4.69
CA VAL A 328 -34.63 32.24 3.33
C VAL A 328 -35.73 32.74 2.42
N ASP A 329 -35.38 33.67 1.52
CA ASP A 329 -36.30 34.15 0.48
C ASP A 329 -36.97 32.94 -0.16
N GLU A 330 -38.31 32.94 -0.18
CA GLU A 330 -39.09 31.89 -0.84
C GLU A 330 -38.53 31.73 -2.26
N GLU A 331 -37.91 30.57 -2.53
CA GLU A 331 -37.50 30.22 -3.88
C GLU A 331 -38.73 30.36 -4.77
N THR A 332 -38.58 31.05 -5.90
CA THR A 332 -39.66 31.27 -6.86
C THR A 332 -40.27 29.93 -7.25
N GLN A 333 -41.40 29.59 -6.63
CA GLN A 333 -42.20 28.44 -7.01
C GLN A 333 -42.73 28.73 -8.41
N LEU A 334 -42.54 27.79 -9.33
CA LEU A 334 -43.06 27.89 -10.67
C LEU A 334 -44.57 28.10 -10.60
N SER A 335 -45.10 28.98 -11.45
CA SER A 335 -46.54 29.16 -11.55
C SER A 335 -47.22 27.87 -12.00
N VAL A 336 -48.48 27.67 -11.64
CA VAL A 336 -49.26 26.46 -12.02
C VAL A 336 -49.22 26.23 -13.53
N ASP A 337 -49.26 27.30 -14.32
CA ASP A 337 -49.17 27.24 -15.79
C ASP A 337 -47.80 26.76 -16.30
N GLU A 338 -46.71 27.02 -15.57
CA GLU A 338 -45.36 26.54 -15.89
C GLU A 338 -45.15 25.09 -15.46
N ILE A 339 -45.79 24.67 -14.37
CA ILE A 339 -45.82 23.28 -13.92
C ILE A 339 -46.57 22.43 -14.95
N ASP A 340 -47.76 22.87 -15.38
CA ASP A 340 -48.58 22.15 -16.37
C ASP A 340 -47.86 22.01 -17.72
N LYS A 341 -47.13 23.05 -18.16
CA LYS A 341 -46.27 22.95 -19.36
C LYS A 341 -45.17 21.91 -19.18
N LYS A 342 -44.51 21.88 -18.02
CA LYS A 342 -43.46 20.88 -17.74
C LYS A 342 -44.04 19.46 -17.64
N VAL A 343 -45.23 19.29 -17.08
CA VAL A 343 -45.93 17.98 -17.06
C VAL A 343 -46.32 17.56 -18.48
N GLN A 344 -46.71 18.50 -19.35
CA GLN A 344 -46.99 18.22 -20.76
C GLN A 344 -45.73 17.85 -21.56
N ASP A 345 -44.59 18.49 -21.28
CA ASP A 345 -43.31 18.25 -21.96
C ASP A 345 -42.63 16.94 -21.51
N PHE A 346 -42.73 16.58 -20.23
CA PHE A 346 -41.99 15.46 -19.63
C PHE A 346 -42.86 14.27 -19.19
N GLY A 347 -44.19 14.42 -19.19
CA GLY A 347 -45.14 13.41 -18.69
C GLY A 347 -45.26 13.39 -17.17
N GLU A 348 -46.20 12.59 -16.66
CA GLU A 348 -46.31 12.32 -15.22
C GLU A 348 -45.13 11.44 -14.77
N TYR A 349 -44.33 11.95 -13.83
CA TYR A 349 -43.18 11.24 -13.29
C TYR A 349 -43.65 10.16 -12.30
N ASP A 350 -43.38 8.89 -12.61
CA ASP A 350 -43.58 7.77 -11.70
C ASP A 350 -42.25 7.40 -11.02
N PRO A 351 -42.02 7.78 -9.75
CA PRO A 351 -40.78 7.50 -9.04
C PRO A 351 -40.53 5.99 -8.81
N THR A 352 -41.54 5.13 -9.01
CA THR A 352 -41.40 3.67 -8.86
C THR A 352 -40.80 3.00 -10.10
N LEU A 353 -40.88 3.62 -11.28
CA LEU A 353 -40.24 3.11 -12.51
C LEU A 353 -38.72 3.18 -12.42
N ASP A 354 -38.20 4.31 -11.92
CA ASP A 354 -36.76 4.55 -11.73
C ASP A 354 -36.14 3.55 -10.75
N LEU A 355 -36.94 3.02 -9.82
CA LEU A 355 -36.55 2.03 -8.82
C LEU A 355 -37.27 0.69 -8.99
N SER A 356 -37.65 0.34 -10.23
CA SER A 356 -38.43 -0.87 -10.53
C SER A 356 -37.78 -2.20 -10.12
N ARG A 357 -36.47 -2.20 -9.82
CA ARG A 357 -35.71 -3.37 -9.33
C ARG A 357 -35.17 -3.18 -7.91
N TYR A 358 -35.57 -2.12 -7.21
CA TYR A 358 -35.13 -1.90 -5.84
C TYR A 358 -35.87 -2.86 -4.91
N GLU A 359 -35.11 -3.71 -4.22
CA GLU A 359 -35.61 -4.52 -3.11
C GLU A 359 -35.09 -3.93 -1.81
N LEU A 360 -35.99 -3.74 -0.84
CA LEU A 360 -35.62 -3.24 0.48
C LEU A 360 -34.76 -4.31 1.17
N PRO A 361 -33.57 -3.97 1.69
CA PRO A 361 -32.71 -4.95 2.35
C PRO A 361 -33.42 -5.54 3.57
N ASN A 362 -33.24 -6.84 3.80
CA ASN A 362 -33.81 -7.52 4.94
C ASN A 362 -33.02 -7.22 6.23
N ILE A 363 -33.71 -7.26 7.37
CA ILE A 363 -33.13 -7.04 8.71
C ILE A 363 -32.08 -8.14 9.04
N GLU A 364 -32.14 -9.29 8.37
CA GLU A 364 -31.17 -10.39 8.53
C GLU A 364 -29.76 -10.03 8.06
N SER A 365 -29.60 -8.99 7.23
CA SER A 365 -28.29 -8.49 6.82
C SER A 365 -27.58 -7.69 7.92
N LEU A 366 -28.27 -7.39 9.03
CA LEU A 366 -27.68 -6.74 10.20
C LEU A 366 -26.92 -7.75 11.05
N VAL A 367 -25.75 -7.32 11.54
CA VAL A 367 -25.00 -8.09 12.54
C VAL A 367 -25.80 -8.12 13.82
N GLN A 368 -26.13 -9.32 14.31
CA GLN A 368 -26.80 -9.49 15.59
C GLN A 368 -25.82 -9.21 16.72
N HIS A 369 -25.86 -8.00 17.25
CA HIS A 369 -25.34 -7.71 18.58
C HIS A 369 -26.44 -8.15 19.54
N GLY A 370 -26.17 -9.12 20.44
CA GLY A 370 -27.17 -9.74 21.32
C GLY A 370 -27.92 -8.75 22.23
N ASP A 371 -28.75 -9.25 23.15
CA ASP A 371 -29.78 -8.49 23.90
C ASP A 371 -29.34 -7.24 24.71
N GLY A 372 -28.08 -6.80 24.66
CA GLY A 372 -27.59 -5.58 25.31
C GLY A 372 -27.62 -5.63 26.85
N LYS A 373 -28.09 -6.74 27.42
CA LYS A 373 -28.12 -6.99 28.86
C LYS A 373 -26.76 -7.48 29.32
N VAL A 374 -25.82 -6.55 29.49
CA VAL A 374 -24.60 -6.82 30.25
C VAL A 374 -25.05 -7.12 31.69
N LYS A 375 -24.98 -8.39 32.09
CA LYS A 375 -25.30 -8.81 33.46
C LYS A 375 -24.11 -8.46 34.34
N VAL A 376 -24.12 -7.27 34.94
CA VAL A 376 -23.18 -6.91 36.00
C VAL A 376 -23.52 -7.75 37.24
N THR A 377 -22.51 -8.32 37.90
CA THR A 377 -22.73 -9.13 39.09
C THR A 377 -22.96 -8.26 40.33
N GLU A 378 -23.79 -8.72 41.26
CA GLU A 378 -24.06 -8.01 42.52
C GLU A 378 -22.77 -7.77 43.33
N ALA A 379 -21.84 -8.73 43.30
CA ALA A 379 -20.53 -8.62 43.93
C ALA A 379 -19.66 -7.48 43.36
N GLU A 380 -19.71 -7.24 42.04
CA GLU A 380 -19.00 -6.12 41.40
C GLU A 380 -19.60 -4.77 41.79
N LEU A 381 -20.94 -4.70 41.87
CA LEU A 381 -21.64 -3.48 42.31
C LEU A 381 -21.29 -3.12 43.75
N ASP A 382 -21.22 -4.11 44.64
CA ASP A 382 -20.84 -3.92 46.05
C ASP A 382 -19.37 -3.54 46.23
N ALA A 383 -18.47 -4.14 45.46
CA ALA A 383 -17.06 -3.77 45.45
C ALA A 383 -16.86 -2.31 44.99
N ASN A 384 -17.55 -1.91 43.92
CA ASN A 384 -17.49 -0.53 43.41
C ASN A 384 -18.14 0.46 44.36
N LYS A 385 -19.28 0.12 44.96
CA LYS A 385 -19.93 0.91 46.02
C LYS A 385 -18.98 1.17 47.19
N THR A 386 -18.29 0.13 47.66
CA THR A 386 -17.34 0.25 48.78
C THR A 386 -16.18 1.17 48.44
N ARG A 387 -15.62 1.06 47.22
CA ARG A 387 -14.56 1.96 46.72
C ARG A 387 -15.03 3.42 46.66
N ILE A 388 -16.26 3.67 46.19
CA ILE A 388 -16.83 5.03 46.12
C ILE A 388 -17.00 5.62 47.53
N ILE A 389 -17.52 4.84 48.48
CA ILE A 389 -17.68 5.30 49.87
C ILE A 389 -16.32 5.60 50.52
N GLU A 390 -15.34 4.71 50.35
CA GLU A 390 -14.00 4.89 50.91
C GLU A 390 -13.30 6.13 50.34
N THR A 391 -13.37 6.32 49.02
CA THR A 391 -12.78 7.48 48.37
C THR A 391 -13.44 8.79 48.81
N LEU A 392 -14.77 8.86 48.89
CA LEU A 392 -15.47 10.06 49.39
C LEU A 392 -15.16 10.36 50.85
N ARG A 393 -15.05 9.32 51.68
CA ARG A 393 -14.65 9.45 53.09
C ARG A 393 -13.23 9.99 53.24
N ASN A 394 -12.30 9.59 52.37
CA ASN A 394 -10.93 10.12 52.36
C ASN A 394 -10.89 11.64 52.07
N PHE A 395 -11.89 12.16 51.34
CA PHE A 395 -12.10 13.59 51.11
C PHE A 395 -12.99 14.25 52.17
N SER A 396 -13.28 13.58 53.29
CA SER A 396 -14.14 14.06 54.38
C SER A 396 -15.58 14.37 53.93
N ILE A 397 -16.08 13.68 52.91
CA ILE A 397 -17.47 13.73 52.48
C ILE A 397 -18.17 12.52 53.08
N GLU A 398 -19.07 12.75 54.03
CA GLU A 398 -19.94 11.70 54.56
C GLU A 398 -21.05 11.41 53.54
N VAL A 399 -21.47 10.15 53.46
CA VAL A 399 -22.49 9.69 52.51
C VAL A 399 -23.61 9.03 53.31
N SER A 400 -24.83 9.53 53.17
CA SER A 400 -26.00 9.00 53.86
C SER A 400 -26.66 7.86 53.08
N SER A 401 -26.69 7.91 51.74
CA SER A 401 -27.17 6.81 50.90
C SER A 401 -26.54 6.79 49.50
N ILE A 402 -26.44 5.59 48.92
CA ILE A 402 -25.92 5.37 47.56
C ILE A 402 -26.80 4.35 46.83
N THR A 403 -27.26 4.72 45.64
CA THR A 403 -28.09 3.89 44.75
C THR A 403 -27.37 3.69 43.41
N ALA A 404 -27.50 2.52 42.79
CA ALA A 404 -26.86 2.19 41.52
C ALA A 404 -27.90 1.82 40.45
N GLU A 405 -27.80 2.42 39.26
CA GLU A 405 -28.60 2.10 38.08
C GLU A 405 -27.68 1.60 36.96
N VAL A 406 -27.89 0.37 36.51
CA VAL A 406 -27.04 -0.28 35.51
C VAL A 406 -27.54 0.06 34.10
N GLY A 407 -26.79 0.88 33.38
CA GLY A 407 -27.01 1.16 31.97
C GLY A 407 -26.26 0.18 31.05
N PRO A 408 -26.49 0.26 29.72
CA PRO A 408 -25.85 -0.64 28.74
C PRO A 408 -24.32 -0.51 28.70
N THR A 409 -23.78 0.70 28.94
CA THR A 409 -22.35 1.00 28.85
C THR A 409 -21.78 1.51 30.17
N VAL A 410 -22.58 2.19 30.99
CA VAL A 410 -22.14 2.83 32.24
C VAL A 410 -23.14 2.55 33.35
N THR A 411 -22.65 2.47 34.59
CA THR A 411 -23.50 2.38 35.80
C THR A 411 -23.53 3.74 36.47
N LEU A 412 -24.73 4.29 36.67
CA LEU A 412 -24.95 5.55 37.37
C LEU A 412 -25.02 5.29 38.87
N TYR A 413 -24.20 5.98 39.66
CA TYR A 413 -24.28 5.96 41.12
C TYR A 413 -24.81 7.30 41.62
N GLU A 414 -25.99 7.29 42.23
CA GLU A 414 -26.58 8.46 42.87
C GLU A 414 -26.23 8.46 44.36
N ILE A 415 -25.78 9.61 44.87
CA ILE A 415 -25.22 9.75 46.21
C ILE A 415 -25.92 10.90 46.92
N VAL A 416 -26.47 10.61 48.09
CA VAL A 416 -26.99 11.63 49.01
C VAL A 416 -25.92 11.88 50.07
N PRO A 417 -25.36 13.10 50.18
CA PRO A 417 -24.39 13.43 51.22
C PRO A 417 -25.00 13.41 52.63
#